data_AF-A0A960FRI6-F1
#
_entry.id   AF-A0A960FRI6-F1
#
_cell.length_a   1.000
_cell.length_b   1.000
_cell.length_c   1.000
_cell.angle_alpha   90.00
_cell.angle_beta   90.00
_cell.angle_gamma   90.00
#
_symmetry.space_group_name_H-M   'P 1'
#
loop_
_entity.id
_entity.type
_entity.pdbx_description
1 polymer ?
#
loop_
_entity_poly.entity_id
_entity_poly.type
_entity_poly.pdbx_seq_one_letter_code
_entity_poly.pdbx_strand_id
1 'polypeptide(L)'
;MTSNGAPIDPARLDAVVKAYDIRGTYPDQLDAAMVEGLGAAFAAFALATDGDVAEILIGRDMRPSGVELADAFARGVTSQGVDVVHLGLCSTDEVFFASGHWGAPAAQLTASHNPAQYNGIKLCLSGAKPVGEDSGLGEIKAAAAAGVAPTDRVGAVGERDALAPFADHVRSFVDADGLAPLRVVADTANGMGGLIAPAVFAGLPIELEVLFGELDGTFPN
;
A
#
# COMPACT_ATOMS: atom_id res chain seq x y z
N MET A 1 25.73 -7.71 -5.77
CA MET A 1 25.18 -8.64 -6.77
C MET A 1 23.75 -8.93 -6.32
N THR A 2 22.80 -8.09 -6.71
CA THR A 2 21.40 -8.23 -6.28
C THR A 2 20.62 -9.02 -7.32
N SER A 3 19.83 -9.96 -6.84
CA SER A 3 19.10 -10.98 -7.58
C SER A 3 17.82 -10.43 -8.20
N ASN A 4 17.93 -9.39 -9.04
CA ASN A 4 16.76 -8.81 -9.68
C ASN A 4 16.15 -9.85 -10.65
N GLY A 5 14.92 -10.30 -10.37
CA GLY A 5 14.17 -11.23 -11.23
C GLY A 5 14.38 -12.72 -10.96
N ALA A 6 14.94 -13.11 -9.82
CA ALA A 6 15.05 -14.53 -9.47
C ALA A 6 13.66 -15.16 -9.26
N PRO A 7 13.42 -16.38 -9.80
CA PRO A 7 12.18 -17.13 -9.55
C PRO A 7 11.93 -17.33 -8.05
N ILE A 8 10.66 -17.20 -7.63
CA ILE A 8 10.24 -17.50 -6.26
C ILE A 8 9.59 -18.87 -6.25
N ASP A 9 9.92 -19.69 -5.24
CA ASP A 9 9.27 -20.99 -5.04
C ASP A 9 7.73 -20.84 -4.99
N PRO A 10 6.99 -21.48 -5.92
CA PRO A 10 5.53 -21.42 -5.94
C PRO A 10 4.87 -21.80 -4.61
N ALA A 11 5.44 -22.76 -3.87
CA ALA A 11 4.89 -23.18 -2.59
C ALA A 11 4.94 -22.06 -1.53
N ARG A 12 5.97 -21.20 -1.59
CA ARG A 12 6.04 -20.02 -0.73
C ARG A 12 4.99 -18.99 -1.12
N LEU A 13 4.76 -18.78 -2.42
CA LEU A 13 3.73 -17.86 -2.90
C LEU A 13 2.32 -18.36 -2.55
N ASP A 14 2.04 -19.66 -2.68
CA ASP A 14 0.77 -20.28 -2.25
C ASP A 14 0.47 -20.01 -0.76
N ALA A 15 1.51 -19.97 0.07
CA ALA A 15 1.35 -19.75 1.50
C ALA A 15 0.92 -18.30 1.84
N VAL A 16 1.21 -17.31 0.98
CA VAL A 16 0.99 -15.88 1.29
C VAL A 16 -0.01 -15.18 0.37
N VAL A 17 -0.18 -15.63 -0.87
CA VAL A 17 -1.18 -15.06 -1.79
C VAL A 17 -2.56 -15.57 -1.39
N LYS A 18 -3.48 -14.65 -1.07
CA LYS A 18 -4.88 -14.91 -0.71
C LYS A 18 -5.79 -14.42 -1.83
N ALA A 19 -7.11 -14.53 -1.63
CA ALA A 19 -8.10 -14.17 -2.66
C ALA A 19 -8.07 -12.67 -3.05
N TYR A 20 -7.68 -11.77 -2.14
CA TYR A 20 -7.76 -10.31 -2.36
C TYR A 20 -6.49 -9.55 -1.99
N ASP A 21 -5.51 -10.22 -1.40
CA ASP A 21 -4.25 -9.60 -0.97
C ASP A 21 -3.13 -10.63 -0.81
N ILE A 22 -1.92 -10.14 -0.52
CA ILE A 22 -0.76 -10.94 -0.13
C ILE A 22 -0.54 -10.72 1.36
N ARG A 23 -0.37 -11.77 2.16
CA ARG A 23 -0.17 -11.65 3.62
C ARG A 23 0.62 -12.80 4.21
N GLY A 24 1.55 -12.47 5.11
CA GLY A 24 2.36 -13.46 5.84
C GLY A 24 3.19 -12.81 6.96
N THR A 25 3.81 -13.64 7.80
CA THR A 25 4.78 -13.16 8.80
C THR A 25 6.08 -12.73 8.14
N TYR A 26 6.72 -11.69 8.68
CA TYR A 26 8.04 -11.22 8.24
C TYR A 26 9.09 -11.51 9.32
N PRO A 27 10.29 -12.02 8.98
CA PRO A 27 10.78 -12.33 7.62
C PRO A 27 10.45 -13.76 7.12
N ASP A 28 9.67 -14.55 7.86
CA ASP A 28 9.57 -16.01 7.60
C ASP A 28 8.78 -16.35 6.33
N GLN A 29 7.53 -15.87 6.22
CA GLN A 29 6.65 -16.16 5.09
C GLN A 29 6.79 -15.12 3.99
N LEU A 30 6.94 -13.86 4.37
CA LEU A 30 7.27 -12.74 3.49
C LEU A 30 8.67 -12.24 3.84
N ASP A 31 9.49 -12.01 2.82
CA ASP A 31 10.80 -11.39 2.94
C ASP A 31 10.99 -10.34 1.84
N ALA A 32 12.06 -9.54 1.94
CA ALA A 32 12.33 -8.48 0.97
C ALA A 32 12.54 -9.02 -0.46
N ALA A 33 13.13 -10.21 -0.63
CA ALA A 33 13.38 -10.77 -1.96
C ALA A 33 12.06 -11.17 -2.65
N MET A 34 11.13 -11.77 -1.92
CA MET A 34 9.80 -12.10 -2.41
C MET A 34 9.02 -10.83 -2.77
N VAL A 35 9.05 -9.82 -1.89
CA VAL A 35 8.32 -8.56 -2.12
C VAL A 35 8.91 -7.76 -3.30
N GLU A 36 10.22 -7.82 -3.51
CA GLU A 36 10.86 -7.28 -4.71
C GLU A 36 10.40 -7.99 -5.99
N GLY A 37 10.34 -9.32 -5.99
CA GLY A 37 9.80 -10.09 -7.13
C GLY A 37 8.31 -9.81 -7.39
N LEU A 38 7.51 -9.64 -6.35
CA LEU A 38 6.10 -9.24 -6.45
C LEU A 38 5.94 -7.82 -6.99
N GLY A 39 6.83 -6.89 -6.62
CA GLY A 39 6.88 -5.53 -7.18
C GLY A 39 7.16 -5.53 -8.69
N ALA A 40 8.13 -6.33 -9.14
CA ALA A 40 8.43 -6.49 -10.56
C ALA A 40 7.25 -7.12 -11.32
N ALA A 41 6.65 -8.17 -10.76
CA ALA A 41 5.48 -8.83 -11.34
C ALA A 41 4.26 -7.89 -11.43
N PHE A 42 4.01 -7.10 -10.39
CA PHE A 42 2.92 -6.12 -10.42
C PHE A 42 3.16 -5.02 -11.46
N ALA A 43 4.37 -4.49 -11.57
CA ALA A 43 4.68 -3.48 -12.59
C ALA A 43 4.50 -4.03 -14.02
N ALA A 44 4.97 -5.25 -14.28
CA ALA A 44 4.76 -5.91 -15.57
C ALA A 44 3.27 -6.14 -15.87
N PHE A 45 2.49 -6.57 -14.88
CA PHE A 45 1.03 -6.72 -15.01
C PHE A 45 0.35 -5.37 -15.30
N ALA A 46 0.68 -4.33 -14.53
CA ALA A 46 0.09 -3.00 -14.71
C ALA A 46 0.38 -2.41 -16.10
N LEU A 47 1.61 -2.52 -16.60
CA LEU A 47 1.97 -2.11 -17.97
C LEU A 47 1.15 -2.85 -19.04
N ALA A 48 0.90 -4.15 -18.83
CA ALA A 48 0.12 -4.95 -19.77
C ALA A 48 -1.39 -4.63 -19.73
N THR A 49 -1.93 -4.23 -18.58
CA THR A 49 -3.37 -4.03 -18.38
C THR A 49 -3.82 -2.57 -18.53
N ASP A 50 -3.07 -1.62 -17.98
CA ASP A 50 -3.40 -0.18 -18.00
C ASP A 50 -2.70 0.58 -19.15
N GLY A 51 -1.73 -0.03 -19.83
CA GLY A 51 -0.98 0.60 -20.92
C GLY A 51 0.16 1.47 -20.39
N ASP A 52 0.14 2.77 -20.72
CA ASP A 52 1.22 3.71 -20.36
C ASP A 52 1.19 4.05 -18.85
N VAL A 53 1.79 3.16 -18.04
CA VAL A 53 2.01 3.39 -16.60
C VAL A 53 3.33 4.13 -16.40
N ALA A 54 3.25 5.42 -16.08
CA ALA A 54 4.44 6.24 -15.80
C ALA A 54 5.00 6.00 -14.39
N GLU A 55 4.11 5.88 -13.40
CA GLU A 55 4.47 5.73 -11.99
C GLU A 55 3.57 4.72 -11.28
N ILE A 56 4.08 4.09 -10.21
CA ILE A 56 3.30 3.31 -9.25
C ILE A 56 3.44 3.93 -7.86
N LEU A 57 2.31 4.12 -7.19
CA LEU A 57 2.26 4.69 -5.85
C LEU A 57 2.46 3.60 -4.79
N ILE A 58 3.23 3.90 -3.75
CA ILE A 58 3.47 2.96 -2.64
C ILE A 58 3.20 3.64 -1.30
N GLY A 59 2.18 3.18 -0.59
CA GLY A 59 1.93 3.53 0.80
C GLY A 59 2.22 2.36 1.74
N ARG A 60 2.39 2.65 3.03
CA ARG A 60 2.53 1.63 4.07
C ARG A 60 1.83 2.03 5.36
N ASP A 61 1.45 1.06 6.16
CA ASP A 61 1.10 1.32 7.55
C ASP A 61 2.35 1.51 8.44
N MET A 62 2.13 1.73 9.73
CA MET A 62 3.16 1.99 10.73
C MET A 62 3.94 0.75 11.20
N ARG A 63 3.70 -0.44 10.62
CA ARG A 63 4.47 -1.66 10.96
C ARG A 63 5.97 -1.45 10.68
N PRO A 64 6.87 -1.83 11.60
CA PRO A 64 8.31 -1.65 11.40
C PRO A 64 8.84 -2.32 10.12
N SER A 65 8.33 -3.52 9.80
CA SER A 65 8.71 -4.25 8.57
C SER A 65 8.25 -3.53 7.29
N GLY A 66 7.29 -2.62 7.37
CA GLY A 66 6.74 -1.90 6.21
C GLY A 66 7.76 -1.03 5.50
N VAL A 67 8.78 -0.49 6.20
CA VAL A 67 9.84 0.32 5.58
C VAL A 67 10.64 -0.51 4.57
N GLU A 68 11.22 -1.62 5.04
CA GLU A 68 12.03 -2.49 4.19
C GLU A 68 11.22 -3.13 3.06
N LEU A 69 9.98 -3.53 3.34
CA LEU A 69 9.11 -4.14 2.34
C LEU A 69 8.64 -3.14 1.28
N ALA A 70 8.37 -1.88 1.64
CA ALA A 70 8.06 -0.84 0.67
C ALA A 70 9.24 -0.56 -0.25
N ASP A 71 10.46 -0.46 0.30
CA ASP A 71 11.69 -0.26 -0.48
C ASP A 71 11.97 -1.46 -1.39
N ALA A 72 11.70 -2.68 -0.91
CA ALA A 72 11.84 -3.89 -1.70
C ALA A 72 10.86 -3.92 -2.88
N PHE A 73 9.59 -3.59 -2.62
CA PHE A 73 8.59 -3.50 -3.68
C PHE A 73 8.98 -2.44 -4.72
N ALA A 74 9.47 -1.28 -4.26
CA ALA A 74 9.95 -0.20 -5.12
C ALA A 74 11.12 -0.63 -6.03
N ARG A 75 12.09 -1.39 -5.51
CA ARG A 75 13.17 -1.96 -6.34
C ARG A 75 12.63 -2.90 -7.42
N GLY A 76 11.64 -3.70 -7.09
CA GLY A 76 10.93 -4.56 -8.02
C GLY A 76 10.31 -3.76 -9.17
N VAL A 77 9.50 -2.77 -8.81
CA VAL A 77 8.82 -1.88 -9.77
C VAL A 77 9.83 -1.13 -10.66
N THR A 78 10.81 -0.46 -10.05
CA THR A 78 11.79 0.34 -10.79
C THR A 78 12.66 -0.50 -11.71
N SER A 79 12.88 -1.79 -11.40
CA SER A 79 13.58 -2.72 -12.31
C SER A 79 12.84 -2.95 -13.63
N GLN A 80 11.55 -2.62 -13.69
CA GLN A 80 10.71 -2.72 -14.89
C GLN A 80 10.63 -1.39 -15.66
N GLY A 81 11.43 -0.38 -15.27
CA GLY A 81 11.47 0.93 -15.93
C GLY A 81 10.32 1.87 -15.57
N VAL A 82 9.50 1.50 -14.59
CA VAL A 82 8.38 2.29 -14.06
C VAL A 82 8.86 3.08 -12.85
N ASP A 83 8.51 4.37 -12.79
CA ASP A 83 8.89 5.21 -11.66
C ASP A 83 8.04 4.86 -10.41
N VAL A 84 8.55 5.14 -9.23
CA VAL A 84 7.85 4.91 -7.96
C VAL A 84 7.65 6.22 -7.23
N VAL A 85 6.46 6.38 -6.64
CA VAL A 85 6.18 7.48 -5.72
C VAL A 85 5.77 6.90 -4.36
N HIS A 86 6.61 7.11 -3.35
CA HIS A 86 6.26 6.79 -1.98
C HIS A 86 5.29 7.82 -1.41
N LEU A 87 4.17 7.34 -0.88
CA LEU A 87 3.20 8.14 -0.14
C LEU A 87 3.54 8.22 1.35
N GLY A 88 4.52 7.41 1.80
CA GLY A 88 4.93 7.34 3.19
C GLY A 88 3.94 6.53 4.03
N LEU A 89 3.64 7.04 5.22
CA LEU A 89 2.65 6.46 6.11
C LEU A 89 1.25 6.80 5.58
N CYS A 90 0.51 5.79 5.15
CA CYS A 90 -0.83 5.95 4.60
C CYS A 90 -1.78 4.86 5.10
N SER A 91 -3.06 5.20 5.17
CA SER A 91 -4.11 4.18 5.29
C SER A 91 -4.42 3.54 3.94
N THR A 92 -5.09 2.38 3.94
CA THR A 92 -5.41 1.67 2.67
C THR A 92 -6.32 2.50 1.75
N ASP A 93 -7.33 3.14 2.34
CA ASP A 93 -8.26 4.03 1.65
C ASP A 93 -7.58 5.30 1.13
N GLU A 94 -6.59 5.85 1.84
CA GLU A 94 -5.77 6.96 1.33
C GLU A 94 -4.96 6.56 0.09
N VAL A 95 -4.35 5.37 0.08
CA VAL A 95 -3.63 4.86 -1.10
C VAL A 95 -4.57 4.65 -2.30
N PHE A 96 -5.76 4.09 -2.05
CA PHE A 96 -6.74 3.88 -3.11
C PHE A 96 -7.31 5.22 -3.61
N PHE A 97 -7.52 6.20 -2.72
CA PHE A 97 -7.84 7.56 -3.11
C PHE A 97 -6.72 8.14 -3.99
N ALA A 98 -5.46 8.04 -3.59
CA ALA A 98 -4.32 8.54 -4.36
C ALA A 98 -4.24 7.91 -5.76
N SER A 99 -4.49 6.60 -5.86
CA SER A 99 -4.61 5.89 -7.15
C SER A 99 -5.72 6.47 -8.03
N GLY A 100 -6.90 6.73 -7.45
CA GLY A 100 -8.00 7.37 -8.16
C GLY A 100 -7.72 8.82 -8.55
N HIS A 101 -7.10 9.57 -7.65
CA HIS A 101 -6.86 11.00 -7.76
C HIS A 101 -5.76 11.35 -8.76
N TRP A 102 -4.68 10.57 -8.80
CA TRP A 102 -3.57 10.75 -9.75
C TRP A 102 -3.58 9.78 -10.93
N GLY A 103 -4.54 8.86 -10.98
CA GLY A 103 -4.70 7.94 -12.11
C GLY A 103 -3.57 6.92 -12.25
N ALA A 104 -2.91 6.55 -11.14
CA ALA A 104 -1.77 5.64 -11.13
C ALA A 104 -2.11 4.33 -10.40
N PRO A 105 -1.56 3.16 -10.81
CA PRO A 105 -1.61 1.95 -10.00
C PRO A 105 -0.94 2.16 -8.65
N ALA A 106 -1.36 1.42 -7.64
CA ALA A 106 -0.83 1.57 -6.29
C ALA A 106 -0.71 0.26 -5.51
N ALA A 107 0.21 0.26 -4.55
CA ALA A 107 0.41 -0.80 -3.58
C ALA A 107 0.36 -0.23 -2.16
N GLN A 108 -0.40 -0.90 -1.28
CA GLN A 108 -0.40 -0.62 0.15
C GLN A 108 0.28 -1.78 0.90
N LEU A 109 1.37 -1.48 1.60
CA LEU A 109 2.05 -2.42 2.48
C LEU A 109 1.37 -2.43 3.86
N THR A 110 0.65 -3.51 4.16
CA THR A 110 -0.10 -3.67 5.41
C THR A 110 -0.58 -5.11 5.58
N ALA A 111 -0.70 -5.57 6.83
CA ALA A 111 -1.48 -6.77 7.16
C ALA A 111 -2.85 -6.47 7.79
N SER A 112 -3.37 -5.26 7.60
CA SER A 112 -4.65 -4.81 8.19
C SER A 112 -4.63 -5.02 9.71
N HIS A 113 -5.51 -5.87 10.23
CA HIS A 113 -5.69 -6.16 11.66
C HIS A 113 -4.81 -7.31 12.20
N ASN A 114 -3.95 -7.93 11.39
CA ASN A 114 -3.13 -9.04 11.88
C ASN A 114 -2.13 -8.59 12.95
N PRO A 115 -1.63 -9.52 13.80
CA PRO A 115 -0.57 -9.22 14.77
C PRO A 115 0.68 -8.55 14.17
N ALA A 116 1.48 -7.88 15.01
CA ALA A 116 2.62 -7.04 14.60
C ALA A 116 3.60 -7.71 13.63
N GLN A 117 3.86 -9.02 13.82
CA GLN A 117 4.79 -9.79 13.00
C GLN A 117 4.31 -10.04 11.56
N TYR A 118 3.05 -9.77 11.25
CA TYR A 118 2.52 -9.89 9.89
C TYR A 118 2.75 -8.61 9.10
N ASN A 119 2.98 -8.77 7.79
CA ASN A 119 2.81 -7.71 6.81
C ASN A 119 2.13 -8.28 5.55
N GLY A 120 1.93 -7.45 4.54
CA GLY A 120 1.22 -7.82 3.33
C GLY A 120 1.22 -6.74 2.28
N ILE A 121 0.57 -7.02 1.15
CA ILE A 121 0.45 -6.11 0.01
C ILE A 121 -0.98 -6.17 -0.51
N LYS A 122 -1.61 -5.01 -0.63
CA LYS A 122 -2.86 -4.82 -1.39
C LYS A 122 -2.53 -4.03 -2.65
N LEU A 123 -3.11 -4.42 -3.77
CA LEU A 123 -2.79 -3.87 -5.09
C LEU A 123 -4.06 -3.31 -5.74
N CYS A 124 -3.91 -2.19 -6.44
CA CYS A 124 -4.92 -1.68 -7.35
C CYS A 124 -4.27 -1.12 -8.61
N LEU A 125 -4.96 -1.28 -9.73
CA LEU A 125 -4.65 -0.60 -10.98
C LEU A 125 -5.12 0.87 -10.89
N SER A 126 -4.77 1.68 -11.88
CA SER A 126 -5.18 3.08 -11.99
C SER A 126 -6.68 3.27 -11.75
N GLY A 127 -7.08 4.41 -11.18
CA GLY A 127 -8.49 4.63 -10.87
C GLY A 127 -9.02 3.79 -9.71
N ALA A 128 -8.14 3.32 -8.82
CA ALA A 128 -8.47 2.51 -7.64
C ALA A 128 -9.13 1.15 -7.96
N LYS A 129 -8.88 0.58 -9.14
CA LYS A 129 -9.43 -0.73 -9.55
C LYS A 129 -8.74 -1.87 -8.76
N PRO A 130 -9.42 -2.56 -7.83
CA PRO A 130 -8.77 -3.55 -6.97
C PRO A 130 -8.27 -4.77 -7.74
N VAL A 131 -7.10 -5.28 -7.35
CA VAL A 131 -6.52 -6.52 -7.89
C VAL A 131 -6.68 -7.64 -6.87
N GLY A 132 -7.54 -8.60 -7.18
CA GLY A 132 -7.74 -9.86 -6.45
C GLY A 132 -7.57 -11.05 -7.38
N GLU A 133 -7.94 -12.24 -6.91
CA GLU A 133 -7.78 -13.51 -7.63
C GLU A 133 -8.36 -13.45 -9.05
N ASP A 134 -9.59 -12.97 -9.18
CA ASP A 134 -10.31 -12.86 -10.46
C ASP A 134 -9.91 -11.65 -11.32
N SER A 135 -9.06 -10.74 -10.81
CA SER A 135 -8.71 -9.48 -11.48
C SER A 135 -7.21 -9.24 -11.63
N GLY A 136 -6.38 -10.27 -11.44
CA GLY A 136 -4.96 -10.24 -11.83
C GLY A 136 -3.99 -10.78 -10.78
N LEU A 137 -4.42 -11.03 -9.54
CA LEU A 137 -3.50 -11.48 -8.48
C LEU A 137 -2.90 -12.86 -8.78
N GLY A 138 -3.67 -13.74 -9.45
CA GLY A 138 -3.16 -15.02 -9.95
C GLY A 138 -2.08 -14.86 -11.03
N GLU A 139 -2.23 -13.89 -11.92
CA GLU A 139 -1.25 -13.57 -12.97
C GLU A 139 0.04 -13.00 -12.39
N ILE A 140 -0.08 -12.07 -11.43
CA ILE A 140 1.05 -11.48 -10.70
C ILE A 140 1.82 -12.58 -9.96
N LYS A 141 1.11 -13.49 -9.27
CA LYS A 141 1.71 -14.64 -8.61
C LYS A 141 2.47 -15.52 -9.59
N ALA A 142 1.88 -15.85 -10.75
CA ALA A 142 2.52 -16.68 -11.76
C ALA A 142 3.78 -16.00 -12.34
N ALA A 143 3.73 -14.70 -12.61
CA ALA A 143 4.87 -13.92 -13.08
C ALA A 143 5.99 -13.85 -12.03
N ALA A 144 5.65 -13.65 -10.75
CA ALA A 144 6.62 -13.65 -9.64
C ALA A 144 7.28 -15.03 -9.47
N ALA A 145 6.52 -16.11 -9.64
CA ALA A 145 7.05 -17.47 -9.60
C ALA A 145 8.01 -17.76 -10.76
N ALA A 146 7.70 -17.28 -11.96
CA ALA A 146 8.56 -17.42 -13.14
C ALA A 146 9.83 -16.57 -13.08
N GLY A 147 9.78 -15.47 -12.33
CA GLY A 147 10.78 -14.41 -12.35
C GLY A 147 10.53 -13.45 -13.51
N VAL A 148 10.61 -12.15 -13.22
CA VAL A 148 10.45 -11.10 -14.22
C VAL A 148 11.82 -10.49 -14.50
N ALA A 149 12.27 -10.57 -15.74
CA ALA A 149 13.56 -10.02 -16.14
C ALA A 149 13.55 -8.48 -16.00
N PRO A 150 14.63 -7.87 -15.48
CA PRO A 150 14.74 -6.41 -15.45
C PRO A 150 14.84 -5.84 -16.87
N THR A 151 14.41 -4.59 -17.04
CA THR A 151 14.59 -3.84 -18.28
C THR A 151 15.89 -3.02 -18.24
N ASP A 152 16.31 -2.46 -19.39
CA ASP A 152 17.53 -1.65 -19.48
C ASP A 152 17.38 -0.28 -18.79
N ARG A 153 16.14 0.18 -18.56
CA ARG A 153 15.85 1.42 -17.84
C ARG A 153 15.46 1.08 -16.40
N VAL A 154 16.10 1.73 -15.44
CA VAL A 154 15.63 1.74 -14.05
C VAL A 154 14.76 2.98 -13.84
N GLY A 155 13.58 2.80 -13.26
CA GLY A 155 12.68 3.90 -12.89
C GLY A 155 13.26 4.76 -11.77
N ALA A 156 12.79 6.02 -11.68
CA ALA A 156 13.13 6.92 -10.59
C ALA A 156 12.28 6.64 -9.34
N VAL A 157 12.75 7.08 -8.18
CA VAL A 157 12.00 7.04 -6.91
C VAL A 157 11.78 8.47 -6.43
N GLY A 158 10.54 8.81 -6.10
CA GLY A 158 10.15 10.09 -5.51
C GLY A 158 9.15 9.91 -4.37
N GLU A 159 8.68 11.03 -3.83
CA GLU A 159 7.74 11.09 -2.71
C GLU A 159 6.61 12.08 -3.01
N ARG A 160 5.40 11.78 -2.50
CA ARG A 160 4.24 12.67 -2.62
C ARG A 160 3.28 12.46 -1.45
N ASP A 161 2.87 13.53 -0.78
CA ASP A 161 1.89 13.48 0.31
C ASP A 161 0.46 13.42 -0.25
N ALA A 162 -0.35 12.46 0.23
CA ALA A 162 -1.76 12.30 -0.14
C ALA A 162 -2.73 12.65 0.99
N LEU A 163 -2.25 12.97 2.20
CA LEU A 163 -3.07 13.08 3.41
C LEU A 163 -4.00 14.29 3.33
N ALA A 164 -3.47 15.45 2.95
CA ALA A 164 -4.26 16.66 2.79
C ALA A 164 -5.35 16.53 1.72
N PRO A 165 -5.05 16.12 0.46
CA PRO A 165 -6.09 15.94 -0.56
C PRO A 165 -7.08 14.81 -0.20
N PHE A 166 -6.63 13.76 0.49
CA PHE A 166 -7.51 12.71 0.98
C PHE A 166 -8.48 13.25 2.05
N ALA A 167 -7.99 14.01 3.02
CA ALA A 167 -8.82 14.60 4.06
C ALA A 167 -9.88 15.57 3.49
N ASP A 168 -9.49 16.39 2.50
CA ASP A 168 -10.42 17.26 1.77
C ASP A 168 -11.49 16.45 1.02
N HIS A 169 -11.09 15.35 0.38
CA HIS A 169 -12.02 14.46 -0.31
C HIS A 169 -13.01 13.81 0.66
N VAL A 170 -12.57 13.29 1.80
CA VAL A 170 -13.47 12.72 2.81
C VAL A 170 -14.44 13.76 3.34
N ARG A 171 -13.98 14.99 3.62
CA ARG A 171 -14.87 16.10 4.04
C ARG A 171 -15.89 16.48 2.97
N SER A 172 -15.59 16.30 1.69
CA SER A 172 -16.51 16.60 0.59
C SER A 172 -17.80 15.74 0.60
N PHE A 173 -17.81 14.62 1.33
CA PHE A 173 -19.01 13.78 1.48
C PHE A 173 -20.04 14.32 2.48
N VAL A 174 -19.65 15.29 3.30
CA VAL A 174 -20.48 15.81 4.38
C VAL A 174 -20.76 17.31 4.23
N ASP A 175 -21.93 17.74 4.66
CA ASP A 175 -22.26 19.16 4.83
C ASP A 175 -21.63 19.65 6.14
N ALA A 176 -20.44 20.23 6.05
CA ALA A 176 -19.69 20.68 7.23
C ALA A 176 -20.41 21.83 7.97
N ASP A 177 -21.16 22.67 7.27
CA ASP A 177 -21.91 23.80 7.87
C ASP A 177 -23.14 23.30 8.65
N GLY A 178 -23.65 22.13 8.31
CA GLY A 178 -24.77 21.46 8.98
C GLY A 178 -24.38 20.65 10.23
N LEU A 179 -23.08 20.55 10.56
CA LEU A 179 -22.62 19.75 11.69
C LEU A 179 -22.89 20.46 13.03
N ALA A 180 -23.61 19.79 13.93
CA ALA A 180 -23.74 20.23 15.30
C ALA A 180 -22.42 20.02 16.06
N PRO A 181 -22.08 20.88 17.04
CA PRO A 181 -20.96 20.63 17.94
C PRO A 181 -21.13 19.33 18.71
N LEU A 182 -20.21 18.39 18.50
CA LEU A 182 -20.19 17.09 19.17
C LEU A 182 -18.81 16.80 19.73
N ARG A 183 -18.76 16.01 20.80
CA ARG A 183 -17.54 15.36 21.26
C ARG A 183 -17.52 13.93 20.74
N VAL A 184 -16.46 13.56 20.03
CA VAL A 184 -16.25 12.23 19.45
C VAL A 184 -14.99 11.65 20.07
N VAL A 185 -15.09 10.43 20.59
CA VAL A 185 -13.92 9.67 21.05
C VAL A 185 -13.64 8.58 20.03
N ALA A 186 -12.42 8.54 19.51
CA ALA A 186 -11.98 7.58 18.51
C ALA A 186 -10.79 6.77 19.04
N ASP A 187 -10.99 5.46 19.22
CA ASP A 187 -9.89 4.53 19.47
C ASP A 187 -9.26 4.14 18.14
N THR A 188 -7.97 4.44 18.00
CA THR A 188 -7.22 4.17 16.77
C THR A 188 -6.28 2.98 16.91
N ALA A 189 -6.21 2.35 18.09
CA ALA A 189 -5.43 1.15 18.38
C ALA A 189 -3.99 1.20 17.84
N ASN A 190 -3.31 2.35 17.98
CA ASN A 190 -1.99 2.66 17.43
C ASN A 190 -1.87 2.56 15.90
N GLY A 191 -2.99 2.36 15.22
CA GLY A 191 -3.15 2.21 13.79
C GLY A 191 -3.14 3.52 13.02
N MET A 192 -3.24 3.39 11.70
CA MET A 192 -3.28 4.55 10.79
C MET A 192 -4.43 5.53 11.06
N GLY A 193 -5.46 5.12 11.81
CA GLY A 193 -6.49 6.04 12.29
C GLY A 193 -5.92 7.22 13.10
N GLY A 194 -4.79 7.04 13.79
CA GLY A 194 -4.10 8.11 14.52
C GLY A 194 -3.52 9.19 13.60
N LEU A 195 -3.25 8.86 12.33
CA LEU A 195 -2.86 9.81 11.29
C LEU A 195 -4.10 10.42 10.60
N ILE A 196 -5.05 9.57 10.23
CA ILE A 196 -6.18 9.95 9.38
C ILE A 196 -7.23 10.78 10.13
N ALA A 197 -7.64 10.33 11.33
CA ALA A 197 -8.75 10.97 12.03
C ALA A 197 -8.46 12.44 12.37
N PRO A 198 -7.29 12.82 12.93
CA PRO A 198 -6.98 14.22 13.14
C PRO A 198 -7.02 15.05 11.86
N ALA A 199 -6.50 14.53 10.75
CA ALA A 199 -6.47 15.23 9.47
C ALA A 199 -7.87 15.45 8.89
N VAL A 200 -8.76 14.45 8.95
CA VAL A 200 -10.15 14.53 8.46
C VAL A 200 -11.00 15.46 9.32
N PHE A 201 -10.89 15.36 10.64
CA PHE A 201 -11.70 16.15 11.57
C PHE A 201 -11.22 17.59 11.74
N ALA A 202 -10.00 17.91 11.29
CA ALA A 202 -9.46 19.27 11.34
C ALA A 202 -10.42 20.28 10.69
N GLY A 203 -10.75 21.34 11.45
CA GLY A 203 -11.63 22.43 10.99
C GLY A 203 -13.14 22.14 11.09
N LEU A 204 -13.55 20.92 11.43
CA LEU A 204 -14.95 20.62 11.71
C LEU A 204 -15.33 21.08 13.13
N PRO A 205 -16.61 21.37 13.41
CA PRO A 205 -17.08 21.73 14.75
C PRO A 205 -17.16 20.48 15.67
N ILE A 206 -16.14 19.63 15.67
CA ILE A 206 -16.10 18.39 16.44
C ILE A 206 -14.91 18.46 17.41
N GLU A 207 -15.17 18.23 18.69
CA GLU A 207 -14.13 17.95 19.67
C GLU A 207 -13.73 16.48 19.54
N LEU A 208 -12.62 16.22 18.85
CA LEU A 208 -12.08 14.86 18.68
C LEU A 208 -11.10 14.53 19.81
N GLU A 209 -11.40 13.47 20.55
CA GLU A 209 -10.47 12.82 21.48
C GLU A 209 -9.99 11.50 20.87
N VAL A 210 -8.68 11.36 20.69
CA VAL A 210 -8.09 10.15 20.10
C VAL A 210 -7.48 9.29 21.21
N LEU A 211 -7.98 8.06 21.35
CA LEU A 211 -7.38 7.03 22.20
C LEU A 211 -6.33 6.26 21.38
N PHE A 212 -5.18 6.02 22.01
CA PHE A 212 -4.05 5.29 21.43
C PHE A 212 -3.61 5.84 20.05
N GLY A 213 -3.58 7.18 19.92
CA GLY A 213 -3.32 7.88 18.66
C GLY A 213 -1.88 7.85 18.15
N GLU A 214 -0.91 7.46 18.98
CA GLU A 214 0.48 7.34 18.54
C GLU A 214 0.63 6.13 17.61
N LEU A 215 1.19 6.39 16.42
CA LEU A 215 1.44 5.35 15.43
C LEU A 215 2.53 4.39 15.95
N ASP A 216 2.13 3.18 16.32
CA ASP A 216 3.03 2.14 16.83
C ASP A 216 2.64 0.78 16.24
N GLY A 217 3.45 0.30 15.31
CA GLY A 217 3.25 -0.99 14.65
C GLY A 217 3.59 -2.21 15.49
N THR A 218 3.99 -2.04 16.76
CA THR A 218 4.06 -3.11 17.76
C THR A 218 2.71 -3.37 18.43
N PHE A 219 1.73 -2.47 18.25
CA PHE A 219 0.36 -2.58 18.77
C PHE A 219 0.30 -2.87 20.28
N PRO A 220 0.77 -1.94 21.14
CA PRO A 220 0.87 -2.17 22.58
C PRO A 220 -0.48 -2.14 23.33
N ASN A 221 -1.59 -1.75 22.69
CA ASN A 221 -2.92 -1.59 23.30
C ASN A 221 -3.95 -2.56 22.70
#